data_AF-A0A7C6H403-F1
#
_entry.id   AF-A0A7C6H403-F1
#
_cell.length_a   1.000
_cell.length_b   1.000
_cell.length_c   1.000
_cell.angle_alpha   90.00
_cell.angle_beta   90.00
_cell.angle_gamma   90.00
#
_symmetry.space_group_name_H-M   'P 1'
#
loop_
_entity.id
_entity.type
_entity.pdbx_description
1 polymer ?
#
loop_
_entity_poly.entity_id
_entity_poly.type
_entity_poly.pdbx_seq_one_letter_code
_entity_poly.pdbx_strand_id
1 'polypeptide(L)'
;FIALGNLALTIPLAKRYGGVGAAVGTAVSLIIGNGVLMNWYYRAKVGLDMAHFWCQILRFVPAFIIPVIMGLACMSFDLYQIRYLLLFGALFSIVFSGSMWVLGMNPYEKELFIRPVHKILGLITLRGKKR
;
A
#
# COMPACT_ATOMS: atom_id res chain seq x y z
N PHE A 1 -13.38 -20.30 2.10
CA PHE A 1 -12.78 -20.95 0.92
C PHE A 1 -11.36 -20.48 0.62
N ILE A 2 -11.10 -19.17 0.50
CA ILE A 2 -9.74 -18.65 0.20
C ILE A 2 -8.69 -19.11 1.24
N ALA A 3 -9.03 -19.10 2.53
CA ALA A 3 -8.13 -19.56 3.59
C ALA A 3 -7.76 -21.06 3.50
N LEU A 4 -8.70 -21.91 3.05
CA LEU A 4 -8.44 -23.34 2.86
C LEU A 4 -7.56 -23.59 1.63
N GLY A 5 -7.77 -22.82 0.55
CA GLY A 5 -6.89 -22.83 -0.62
C GLY A 5 -5.46 -22.37 -0.29
N ASN A 6 -5.33 -21.34 0.56
CA ASN A 6 -4.02 -20.89 1.04
C ASN A 6 -3.29 -21.99 1.81
N LEU A 7 -3.99 -22.65 2.72
CA LEU A 7 -3.42 -23.74 3.52
C LEU A 7 -3.00 -24.92 2.64
N ALA A 8 -3.83 -25.30 1.67
CA ALA A 8 -3.57 -26.40 0.74
C ALA A 8 -2.36 -26.15 -0.17
N LEU A 9 -2.11 -24.90 -0.57
CA LEU A 9 -0.92 -24.52 -1.35
C LEU A 9 0.32 -24.34 -0.48
N THR A 10 0.16 -23.74 0.70
CA THR A 10 1.28 -23.37 1.57
C THR A 10 1.92 -24.59 2.22
N ILE A 11 1.16 -25.60 2.64
CA ILE A 11 1.69 -26.82 3.28
C ILE A 11 2.71 -27.58 2.39
N PRO A 12 2.40 -27.95 1.13
CA PRO A 12 3.34 -28.68 0.28
C PRO A 12 4.55 -27.82 -0.13
N LEU A 13 4.34 -26.52 -0.38
CA LEU A 13 5.43 -25.62 -0.75
C LEU A 13 6.37 -25.36 0.43
N ALA A 14 5.84 -25.20 1.65
CA ALA A 14 6.64 -25.04 2.86
C ALA A 14 7.47 -26.29 3.15
N LYS A 15 6.90 -27.48 2.91
CA LYS A 15 7.63 -28.75 3.10
C LYS A 15 8.80 -28.91 2.13
N ARG A 16 8.71 -28.37 0.91
CA ARG A 16 9.75 -28.52 -0.13
C ARG A 16 10.75 -27.36 -0.19
N TYR A 17 10.33 -26.14 0.13
CA TYR A 17 11.11 -24.91 -0.02
C TYR A 17 11.23 -24.08 1.28
N GLY A 18 10.84 -24.65 2.44
CA GLY A 18 10.94 -23.99 3.74
C GLY A 18 10.16 -22.68 3.81
N GLY A 19 10.72 -21.68 4.50
CA GLY A 19 10.08 -20.36 4.68
C GLY A 19 9.77 -19.63 3.37
N VAL A 20 10.62 -19.77 2.35
CA VAL A 20 10.38 -19.18 1.02
C VAL A 20 9.18 -19.83 0.35
N GLY A 21 9.06 -21.16 0.47
CA GLY A 21 7.89 -21.89 -0.01
C GLY A 21 6.59 -21.44 0.64
N ALA A 22 6.63 -21.21 1.95
CA ALA A 22 5.46 -20.72 2.69
C ALA A 22 5.04 -19.31 2.24
N ALA A 23 6.01 -18.41 2.06
CA ALA A 23 5.75 -17.05 1.59
C ALA A 23 5.19 -17.04 0.15
N VAL A 24 5.75 -17.84 -0.75
CA VAL A 24 5.27 -17.97 -2.14
C VAL A 24 3.86 -18.57 -2.17
N GLY A 25 3.60 -19.63 -1.39
CA GLY A 25 2.26 -20.24 -1.30
C GLY A 25 1.21 -19.22 -0.83
N THR A 26 1.56 -18.40 0.15
CA THR A 26 0.71 -17.30 0.63
C THR A 26 0.48 -16.25 -0.44
N ALA A 27 1.53 -15.78 -1.11
CA ALA A 27 1.42 -14.78 -2.19
C ALA A 27 0.52 -15.28 -3.32
N VAL A 28 0.73 -16.51 -3.78
CA VAL A 28 -0.08 -17.13 -4.85
C VAL A 28 -1.54 -17.26 -4.43
N SER A 29 -1.80 -17.71 -3.19
CA SER A 29 -3.19 -17.82 -2.72
C SER A 29 -3.88 -16.47 -2.58
N LEU A 30 -3.16 -15.42 -2.20
CA LEU A 30 -3.72 -14.06 -2.12
C LEU A 30 -4.02 -13.52 -3.52
N ILE A 31 -3.14 -13.74 -4.49
CA ILE A 31 -3.34 -13.33 -5.88
C ILE A 31 -4.57 -14.03 -6.47
N ILE A 32 -4.69 -15.36 -6.31
CA ILE A 32 -5.82 -16.12 -6.85
C ILE A 32 -7.11 -15.77 -6.10
N GLY A 33 -7.07 -15.79 -4.77
CA GLY A 33 -8.25 -15.57 -3.93
C GLY A 33 -8.76 -14.14 -3.97
N ASN A 34 -7.94 -13.18 -3.55
CA ASN A 34 -8.33 -11.77 -3.48
C ASN A 34 -8.18 -11.06 -4.82
N GLY A 35 -7.17 -11.41 -5.62
CA GLY A 35 -6.94 -10.76 -6.91
C GLY A 35 -7.89 -11.24 -8.01
N VAL A 36 -8.07 -12.55 -8.20
CA VAL A 36 -8.86 -13.07 -9.33
C VAL A 36 -10.30 -13.38 -8.93
N LEU A 37 -10.50 -14.25 -7.94
CA LEU A 37 -11.83 -14.75 -7.57
C LEU A 37 -12.71 -13.64 -7.01
N MET A 38 -12.20 -12.81 -6.08
CA MET A 38 -12.98 -11.70 -5.52
C MET A 38 -13.29 -10.63 -6.56
N ASN A 39 -12.36 -10.27 -7.44
CA ASN A 39 -12.66 -9.28 -8.48
C ASN A 39 -13.68 -9.80 -9.49
N TRP A 40 -13.62 -11.09 -9.85
CA TRP A 40 -14.68 -11.70 -10.66
C TRP A 40 -16.04 -11.66 -9.93
N TYR A 41 -16.07 -12.03 -8.65
CA TYR A 41 -17.28 -11.98 -7.83
C TYR A 41 -17.87 -10.58 -7.72
N TYR A 42 -17.03 -9.56 -7.50
CA TYR A 42 -17.48 -8.17 -7.41
C TYR A 42 -18.09 -7.67 -8.70
N ARG A 43 -17.53 -8.06 -9.85
CA ARG A 43 -18.12 -7.74 -11.15
C ARG A 43 -19.41 -8.52 -11.41
N ALA A 44 -19.41 -9.83 -11.18
CA ALA A 44 -20.49 -10.73 -11.59
C ALA A 44 -21.72 -10.64 -10.68
N LYS A 45 -21.54 -10.39 -9.37
CA LYS A 45 -22.61 -10.48 -8.39
C LYS A 45 -22.91 -9.18 -7.65
N VAL A 46 -21.89 -8.36 -7.41
CA VAL A 46 -22.05 -7.08 -6.70
C VAL A 46 -22.29 -5.91 -7.68
N GLY A 47 -21.96 -6.10 -8.96
CA GLY A 47 -22.14 -5.08 -10.00
C GLY A 47 -21.13 -3.94 -9.92
N LEU A 48 -19.98 -4.16 -9.28
CA LEU A 48 -18.91 -3.17 -9.19
C LEU A 48 -18.05 -3.16 -10.46
N ASP A 49 -17.69 -1.97 -10.93
CA ASP A 49 -16.76 -1.80 -12.05
C ASP A 49 -15.31 -1.99 -11.60
N MET A 50 -14.86 -3.25 -11.66
CA MET A 50 -13.49 -3.63 -11.35
C MET A 50 -12.48 -3.06 -12.34
N ALA A 51 -12.87 -2.80 -13.60
CA ALA A 51 -11.94 -2.26 -14.60
C ALA A 51 -11.58 -0.81 -14.26
N HIS A 52 -12.59 -0.02 -13.90
CA HIS A 52 -12.37 1.34 -13.38
C HIS A 52 -11.52 1.35 -12.10
N PHE A 53 -11.83 0.46 -11.15
CA PHE A 53 -11.05 0.33 -9.91
C PHE A 53 -9.57 0.08 -10.17
N TRP A 54 -9.24 -0.94 -10.98
CA TRP A 54 -7.85 -1.24 -11.32
C TRP A 54 -7.17 -0.13 -12.12
N CYS A 55 -7.90 0.59 -12.97
CA CYS A 55 -7.37 1.77 -13.65
C CYS A 55 -6.93 2.84 -12.63
N GLN A 56 -7.75 3.14 -11.62
CA GLN A 56 -7.34 4.07 -10.55
C GLN A 56 -6.14 3.53 -9.75
N ILE A 57 -6.09 2.23 -9.44
CA ILE A 57 -4.94 1.63 -8.76
C ILE A 57 -3.65 1.81 -9.58
N LEU A 58 -3.71 1.58 -10.89
CA LEU A 58 -2.56 1.73 -11.78
C LEU A 58 -2.12 3.19 -11.93
N ARG A 59 -3.00 4.17 -11.73
CA ARG A 59 -2.63 5.60 -11.75
C ARG A 59 -1.72 6.00 -10.59
N PHE A 60 -1.66 5.21 -9.51
CA PHE A 60 -0.69 5.42 -8.44
C PHE A 60 0.71 4.92 -8.77
N VAL A 61 0.86 4.00 -9.75
CA VAL A 61 2.15 3.38 -10.09
C VAL A 61 3.28 4.39 -10.38
N PRO A 62 3.05 5.49 -11.12
CA PRO A 62 4.07 6.51 -11.34
C PRO A 62 4.59 7.17 -10.06
N ALA A 63 3.75 7.26 -9.01
CA ALA A 63 4.15 7.82 -7.73
C ALA A 63 5.16 6.95 -6.97
N PHE A 64 5.35 5.69 -7.36
CA PHE A 64 6.38 4.81 -6.78
C PHE A 64 7.75 5.00 -7.43
N ILE A 65 7.85 5.67 -8.58
CA ILE A 65 9.13 5.83 -9.30
C ILE A 65 10.14 6.60 -8.44
N ILE A 66 9.73 7.73 -7.85
CA ILE A 66 10.62 8.60 -7.05
C ILE A 66 11.09 7.85 -5.77
N PRO A 67 10.20 7.21 -4.98
CA PRO A 67 10.61 6.39 -3.84
C PRO A 67 11.52 5.22 -4.22
N VAL A 68 11.28 4.54 -5.34
CA VAL A 68 12.15 3.43 -5.80
C VAL A 68 13.55 3.92 -6.12
N ILE A 69 13.69 5.02 -6.86
CA ILE A 69 15.00 5.62 -7.16
C ILE A 69 15.73 5.97 -5.85
N MET A 70 15.01 6.55 -4.90
CA MET A 70 15.56 6.88 -3.59
C MET A 70 16.00 5.64 -2.81
N GLY A 71 15.19 4.58 -2.80
CA GLY A 71 15.53 3.32 -2.17
C GLY A 71 16.79 2.68 -2.76
N LEU A 72 16.93 2.72 -4.09
CA LEU A 72 18.14 2.27 -4.79
C LEU A 72 19.37 3.10 -4.39
N ALA A 73 19.23 4.42 -4.28
CA ALA A 73 20.31 5.29 -3.81
C ALA A 73 20.73 4.99 -2.36
N CYS A 74 19.78 4.55 -1.52
CA CYS A 74 20.06 4.16 -0.13
C CYS A 74 20.85 2.85 -0.01
N MET A 75 20.89 2.01 -1.06
CA MET A 75 21.63 0.74 -1.02
C MET A 75 23.15 0.95 -0.94
N SER A 76 23.65 2.15 -1.25
CA SER A 76 25.05 2.52 -1.10
C SER A 76 25.48 2.76 0.36
N PHE A 77 24.53 2.75 1.31
CA PHE A 77 24.78 2.99 2.73
C PHE A 77 24.59 1.73 3.57
N ASP A 78 25.30 1.64 4.70
CA ASP A 78 25.17 0.52 5.65
C ASP A 78 23.89 0.67 6.52
N LEU A 79 22.79 0.14 6.01
CA LEU A 79 21.48 0.15 6.68
C LEU A 79 21.37 -0.84 7.86
N TYR A 80 22.40 -1.65 8.14
CA TYR A 80 22.40 -2.51 9.33
C TYR A 80 22.60 -1.70 10.61
N GLN A 81 23.12 -0.47 10.51
CA GLN A 81 23.18 0.44 11.63
C GLN A 81 21.83 1.13 11.84
N ILE A 82 21.29 1.01 13.06
CA ILE A 82 19.99 1.58 13.44
C ILE A 82 19.87 3.09 13.15
N ARG A 83 20.98 3.83 13.25
CA ARG A 83 21.03 5.28 12.95
C ARG A 83 20.72 5.56 11.48
N TYR A 84 21.38 4.86 10.57
CA TYR A 84 21.14 5.00 9.13
C TYR A 84 19.76 4.45 8.74
N LEU A 85 19.34 3.34 9.33
CA LEU A 85 18.00 2.79 9.10
C LEU A 85 16.90 3.79 9.45
N LEU A 86 16.97 4.41 10.63
CA LEU A 86 15.97 5.40 11.06
C LEU A 86 16.01 6.67 10.21
N LEU A 87 17.21 7.17 9.88
CA LEU A 87 17.37 8.37 9.07
C LEU A 87 16.82 8.15 7.65
N PHE A 88 17.28 7.11 6.95
CA PHE A 88 16.84 6.82 5.59
C PHE A 88 15.40 6.32 5.55
N GLY A 89 14.93 5.60 6.56
CA GLY A 89 13.52 5.19 6.67
C GLY A 89 12.58 6.39 6.84
N ALA A 90 12.94 7.37 7.68
CA ALA A 90 12.18 8.60 7.83
C ALA A 90 12.20 9.43 6.53
N LEU A 91 13.38 9.58 5.91
CA LEU A 91 13.53 10.33 4.67
C LEU A 91 12.75 9.68 3.51
N PHE A 92 12.83 8.36 3.37
CA PHE A 92 12.03 7.59 2.42
C PHE A 92 10.53 7.79 2.64
N SER A 93 10.08 7.77 3.90
CA SER A 93 8.66 7.97 4.24
C SER A 93 8.16 9.37 3.84
N ILE A 94 8.98 10.41 4.02
CA ILE A 94 8.68 11.78 3.61
C ILE A 94 8.58 11.85 2.08
N VAL A 95 9.57 11.30 1.37
CA VAL A 95 9.60 11.31 -0.11
C VAL A 95 8.46 10.50 -0.71
N PHE A 96 8.14 9.34 -0.14
CA PHE A 96 6.98 8.53 -0.51
C PHE A 96 5.68 9.31 -0.34
N SER A 97 5.48 9.94 0.82
CA SER A 97 4.27 10.71 1.09
C SER A 97 4.13 11.91 0.14
N GLY A 98 5.23 12.63 -0.11
CA GLY A 98 5.25 13.75 -1.06
C GLY A 98 4.97 13.30 -2.49
N SER A 99 5.59 12.21 -2.94
CA SER A 99 5.37 11.67 -4.29
C SER A 99 3.93 11.19 -4.48
N MET A 100 3.38 10.49 -3.48
CA MET A 100 1.98 10.05 -3.50
C MET A 100 1.02 11.23 -3.54
N TRP A 101 1.30 12.30 -2.78
CA TRP A 101 0.49 13.51 -2.79
C TRP A 101 0.51 14.24 -4.14
N VAL A 102 1.67 14.33 -4.81
CA VAL A 102 1.79 15.09 -6.06
C VAL A 102 1.31 14.28 -7.26
N LEU A 103 1.82 13.04 -7.41
CA LEU A 103 1.67 12.22 -8.62
C LEU A 103 0.60 11.13 -8.48
N GLY A 104 0.38 10.63 -7.26
CA GLY A 104 -0.52 9.51 -7.02
C GLY A 104 -1.98 9.95 -6.89
N MET A 105 -2.25 10.91 -6.01
CA MET A 105 -3.61 11.26 -5.63
C MET A 105 -4.32 12.15 -6.65
N ASN A 106 -5.56 11.81 -6.96
CA ASN A 106 -6.46 12.65 -7.73
C ASN A 106 -6.94 13.86 -6.88
N PRO A 107 -7.39 14.97 -7.51
CA PRO A 107 -7.91 16.13 -6.78
C PRO A 107 -9.01 15.79 -5.77
N TYR A 108 -9.92 14.88 -6.14
CA TYR A 108 -10.97 14.36 -5.27
C TYR A 108 -10.41 13.68 -4.01
N GLU A 109 -9.38 12.85 -4.16
CA GLU A 109 -8.77 12.11 -3.05
C GLU A 109 -8.03 13.05 -2.11
N LYS A 110 -7.35 14.07 -2.66
CA LYS A 110 -6.71 15.13 -1.86
C LYS A 110 -7.76 15.87 -1.04
N GLU A 111 -8.89 16.22 -1.65
CA GLU A 111 -9.97 16.92 -0.95
C GLU A 111 -10.56 16.08 0.19
N LEU A 112 -10.74 14.78 -0.04
CA LEU A 112 -11.20 13.85 0.99
C LEU A 112 -10.25 13.80 2.19
N PHE A 113 -8.95 13.97 1.96
CA PHE A 113 -7.93 14.03 3.01
C PHE A 113 -7.89 15.40 3.72
N ILE A 114 -8.07 16.49 2.97
CA ILE A 114 -7.99 17.87 3.47
C ILE A 114 -9.18 18.24 4.36
N ARG A 115 -10.39 17.74 4.04
CA ARG A 115 -11.63 18.07 4.77
C ARG A 115 -11.59 17.71 6.26
N PRO A 116 -11.19 16.49 6.68
CA PRO A 116 -11.03 16.14 8.09
C PRO A 116 -9.97 17.01 8.78
N VAL A 117 -8.85 17.29 8.11
CA VAL A 117 -7.75 18.11 8.65
C VAL A 117 -8.25 19.53 8.95
N HIS A 118 -8.98 20.16 8.03
CA HIS A 118 -9.57 21.48 8.25
C HIS A 118 -10.58 21.48 9.39
N LYS A 119 -11.38 20.41 9.52
CA LYS A 119 -12.34 20.27 10.61
C LYS A 119 -11.64 20.18 11.97
N ILE A 120 -10.55 19.41 12.07
CA ILE A 120 -9.77 19.28 13.30
C ILE A 120 -9.05 20.58 13.64
N LEU A 121 -8.41 21.22 12.66
CA LEU A 121 -7.76 22.52 12.85
C LEU A 121 -8.75 23.59 13.31
N GLY A 122 -9.93 23.66 12.70
CA GLY A 122 -11.00 24.57 13.12
C GLY A 122 -11.43 24.35 14.58
N LEU A 123 -11.52 23.09 15.02
CA LEU A 123 -11.84 22.75 16.41
C LEU A 123 -10.73 23.18 17.39
N ILE A 124 -9.46 23.02 17.00
CA ILE A 124 -8.32 23.45 17.82
C ILE A 124 -8.28 24.98 17.93
N THR A 125 -8.49 25.69 16.81
CA THR A 125 -8.53 27.16 16.79
C THR A 125 -9.71 27.71 17.61
N LEU A 126 -10.89 27.10 17.53
CA LEU A 126 -12.06 27.49 18.33
C LEU A 126 -11.86 27.23 19.83
N ARG A 127 -11.11 26.18 20.20
CA ARG A 127 -10.76 25.88 21.60
C ARG A 127 -9.71 26.84 22.16
N GLY A 128 -8.81 27.36 21.30
CA GLY A 128 -7.83 28.38 21.67
C GLY A 128 -8.43 29.79 21.88
N LYS A 129 -9.52 30.13 21.18
CA LYS A 129 -10.21 31.43 21.31
C LYS A 129 -11.17 31.52 22.52
N LYS A 130 -11.40 30.41 23.22
CA LYS A 130 -12.33 30.31 24.36
C LYS A 130 -11.63 30.29 25.73
N ARG A 131 -10.30 30.46 25.75
CA ARG A 131 -9.47 30.78 26.93
C ARG A 131 -9.03 32.23 26.82
#